data_AF-A0A832I185-F1
#
_entry.id   AF-A0A832I185-F1
#
_cell.length_a   1.000
_cell.length_b   1.000
_cell.length_c   1.000
_cell.angle_alpha   90.00
_cell.angle_beta   90.00
_cell.angle_gamma   90.00
#
_symmetry.space_group_name_H-M   'P 1'
#
loop_
_entity.id
_entity.type
_entity.pdbx_description
1 polymer ?
#
loop_
_entity_poly.entity_id
_entity_poly.type
_entity_poly.pdbx_seq_one_letter_code
_entity_poly.pdbx_strand_id
1 'polypeptide(L)'
;MRGYLKAIIITLVCLAVLTPFASEFPDGLEKVVETFQIEEKEPIWNGLMPDYTLPTIENKYASTLLAGVCGFFLVLITAYTIGLTATKPRGEKVNNKKHLTAQDVALVGVFCALWVVLNLYVGPLGFQLWRLPILCDFSAFFTLLLTTWATGRFGTASMVGIIGAIIVLMLRSSPHMIGFALSAILFDALMFASKHEINPKPKHLATTIFATTTSAYLAGVIIGIFFSNKTLEWATIEWALTFWGVLHLLGGILGLAITLPVIGALEKAKVRRIISA
;
A
#
# COMPACT_ATOMS: atom_id res chain seq x y z
N MET A 1 16.28 -22.62 22.64
CA MET A 1 15.11 -22.32 21.76
C MET A 1 15.53 -21.36 20.66
N ARG A 2 15.16 -21.65 19.41
CA ARG A 2 15.39 -20.75 18.27
C ARG A 2 14.67 -19.41 18.49
N GLY A 3 15.22 -18.29 18.02
CA GLY A 3 14.74 -16.94 18.33
C GLY A 3 13.26 -16.70 18.01
N TYR A 4 12.77 -17.22 16.89
CA TYR A 4 11.35 -17.11 16.50
C TYR A 4 10.40 -17.83 17.45
N LEU A 5 10.81 -18.94 18.06
CA LEU A 5 9.97 -19.69 19.00
C LEU A 5 9.76 -18.89 20.27
N LYS A 6 10.78 -18.16 20.72
CA LYS A 6 10.66 -17.22 21.85
C LYS A 6 9.66 -16.11 21.53
N ALA A 7 9.74 -15.52 20.34
CA ALA A 7 8.81 -14.49 19.91
C ALA A 7 7.36 -14.98 19.88
N ILE A 8 7.10 -16.16 19.29
CA ILE A 8 5.76 -16.77 19.27
C ILE A 8 5.23 -16.98 20.69
N ILE A 9 6.03 -17.56 21.58
CA ILE A 9 5.60 -17.81 22.97
C ILE A 9 5.32 -16.50 23.70
N ILE A 10 6.19 -15.50 23.57
CA ILE A 10 5.98 -14.18 24.19
C ILE A 10 4.68 -13.57 23.67
N THR A 11 4.42 -13.59 22.36
CA THR A 11 3.19 -13.05 21.79
C THR A 11 1.95 -13.77 22.32
N LEU A 12 1.96 -15.11 22.39
CA LEU A 12 0.84 -15.88 22.91
C LEU A 12 0.60 -15.63 24.41
N VAL A 13 1.67 -15.50 25.20
CA VAL A 13 1.57 -15.14 26.62
C VAL A 13 1.00 -13.72 26.77
N CYS A 14 1.51 -12.76 26.01
CA CYS A 14 0.97 -11.39 26.00
C CYS A 14 -0.51 -11.40 25.63
N LEU A 15 -0.91 -12.16 24.60
CA LEU A 15 -2.30 -12.26 24.19
C LEU A 15 -3.16 -12.82 25.34
N ALA A 16 -2.77 -13.96 25.94
CA ALA A 16 -3.50 -14.55 27.06
C ALA A 16 -3.61 -13.63 28.29
N VAL A 17 -2.56 -12.86 28.59
CA VAL A 17 -2.52 -11.95 29.75
C VAL A 17 -3.27 -10.65 29.47
N LEU A 18 -3.23 -10.14 28.24
CA LEU A 18 -3.80 -8.84 27.88
C LEU A 18 -5.27 -8.91 27.46
N THR A 19 -5.77 -10.05 26.95
CA THR A 19 -7.19 -10.21 26.57
C THR A 19 -8.19 -9.78 27.65
N PRO A 20 -8.02 -10.09 28.95
CA PRO A 20 -8.95 -9.64 30.00
C PRO A 20 -9.00 -8.12 30.19
N PHE A 21 -7.99 -7.40 29.69
CA PHE A 21 -7.89 -5.94 29.76
C PHE A 21 -8.36 -5.26 28.47
N ALA A 22 -8.91 -6.01 27.51
CA ALA A 22 -9.55 -5.44 26.34
C ALA A 22 -10.77 -4.62 26.78
N SER A 23 -10.88 -3.40 26.25
CA SER A 23 -12.00 -2.50 26.54
C SER A 23 -13.33 -3.10 26.09
N GLU A 24 -14.34 -3.03 26.94
CA GLU A 24 -15.74 -3.34 26.59
C GLU A 24 -16.51 -2.10 26.11
N PHE A 25 -15.89 -0.91 26.17
CA PHE A 25 -16.50 0.32 25.68
C PHE A 25 -16.55 0.36 24.15
N PRO A 26 -17.58 1.02 23.58
CA PRO A 26 -17.71 1.15 22.14
C PRO A 26 -16.48 1.82 21.54
N ASP A 27 -16.11 1.37 20.35
CA ASP A 27 -15.05 2.03 19.61
C ASP A 27 -15.49 3.44 19.13
N GLY A 28 -14.58 4.16 18.48
CA GLY A 28 -14.87 5.54 18.06
C GLY A 28 -16.03 5.64 17.06
N LEU A 29 -16.25 4.62 16.23
CA LEU A 29 -17.33 4.60 15.25
C LEU A 29 -18.66 4.21 15.92
N GLU A 30 -18.64 3.15 16.72
CA GLU A 30 -19.81 2.73 17.52
C GLU A 30 -20.30 3.87 18.41
N LYS A 31 -19.38 4.61 19.04
CA LYS A 31 -19.74 5.77 19.88
C LYS A 31 -20.45 6.87 19.08
N VAL A 32 -20.04 7.11 17.84
CA VAL A 32 -20.70 8.08 16.94
C VAL A 32 -22.09 7.58 16.56
N VAL A 33 -22.22 6.30 16.19
CA VAL A 33 -23.50 5.67 15.87
C VAL A 33 -24.48 5.78 17.03
N GLU A 34 -24.05 5.46 18.26
CA GLU A 34 -24.85 5.62 19.48
C GLU A 34 -25.26 7.09 19.71
N THR A 35 -24.30 8.02 19.60
CA THR A 35 -24.51 9.44 19.89
C THR A 35 -25.53 10.07 18.94
N PHE A 36 -25.48 9.70 17.66
CA PHE A 36 -26.38 10.22 16.64
C PHE A 36 -27.60 9.32 16.41
N GLN A 37 -27.78 8.26 17.21
CA GLN A 37 -28.88 7.30 17.11
C GLN A 37 -29.08 6.77 15.68
N ILE A 38 -27.97 6.49 15.01
CA ILE A 38 -27.99 5.95 13.64
C ILE A 38 -28.41 4.49 13.73
N GLU A 39 -29.42 4.11 12.97
CA GLU A 39 -29.87 2.72 12.90
C GLU A 39 -28.80 1.89 12.19
N GLU A 40 -28.19 0.93 12.90
CA GLU A 40 -27.25 0.00 12.30
C GLU A 40 -27.98 -0.91 11.32
N LYS A 41 -27.51 -0.92 10.07
CA LYS A 41 -28.00 -1.89 9.10
C LYS A 41 -27.36 -3.24 9.38
N GLU A 42 -28.21 -4.27 9.40
CA GLU A 42 -27.77 -5.66 9.41
C GLU A 42 -26.65 -5.88 8.36
N PRO A 43 -25.50 -6.41 8.78
CA PRO A 43 -24.40 -6.62 7.87
C PRO A 43 -24.81 -7.64 6.79
N ILE A 44 -24.43 -7.37 5.55
CA ILE A 44 -24.68 -8.27 4.40
C ILE A 44 -24.02 -9.64 4.61
N TRP A 45 -23.03 -9.71 5.50
CA TRP A 45 -22.27 -10.90 5.83
C TRP A 45 -21.88 -10.90 7.31
N ASN A 46 -22.08 -12.04 7.98
CA ASN A 46 -21.56 -12.29 9.33
C ASN A 46 -20.19 -12.96 9.24
N GLY A 47 -19.18 -12.35 9.85
CA GLY A 47 -17.81 -12.89 9.90
C GLY A 47 -17.73 -14.26 10.58
N LEU A 48 -16.62 -14.99 10.37
CA LEU A 48 -16.37 -16.27 11.06
C LEU A 48 -16.18 -16.10 12.58
N MET A 49 -15.75 -14.91 13.01
CA MET A 49 -15.51 -14.54 14.41
C MET A 49 -16.07 -13.14 14.66
N PRO A 50 -17.40 -12.96 14.69
CA PRO A 50 -18.02 -11.66 14.93
C PRO A 50 -17.64 -11.16 16.33
N ASP A 51 -17.47 -9.84 16.47
CA ASP A 51 -17.04 -9.18 17.70
C ASP A 51 -15.76 -9.76 18.33
N TYR A 52 -14.89 -10.34 17.49
CA TYR A 52 -13.67 -11.02 17.91
C TYR A 52 -13.94 -12.22 18.85
N THR A 53 -15.09 -12.88 18.69
CA THR A 53 -15.50 -14.05 19.48
C THR A 53 -15.74 -15.29 18.62
N LEU A 54 -15.72 -16.46 19.26
CA LEU A 54 -16.18 -17.73 18.70
C LEU A 54 -17.60 -18.01 19.23
N PRO A 55 -18.64 -17.94 18.39
CA PRO A 55 -20.04 -18.06 18.83
C PRO A 55 -20.37 -19.40 19.53
N THR A 56 -19.58 -20.44 19.26
CA THR A 56 -19.77 -21.77 19.85
C THR A 56 -19.21 -21.88 21.27
N ILE A 57 -18.49 -20.87 21.77
CA ILE A 57 -17.82 -20.89 23.08
C ILE A 57 -18.48 -19.88 24.02
N GLU A 58 -19.15 -20.39 25.06
CA GLU A 58 -19.87 -19.57 26.05
C GLU A 58 -18.94 -18.74 26.94
N ASN A 59 -17.76 -19.28 27.29
CA ASN A 59 -16.82 -18.55 28.14
C ASN A 59 -16.20 -17.38 27.36
N LYS A 60 -16.58 -16.15 27.70
CA LYS A 60 -16.13 -14.92 27.03
C LYS A 60 -14.60 -14.83 26.89
N TYR A 61 -13.86 -15.09 27.97
CA TYR A 61 -12.40 -15.06 27.95
C TYR A 61 -11.82 -16.11 26.99
N ALA A 62 -12.25 -17.36 27.11
CA ALA A 62 -11.77 -18.45 26.25
C ALA A 62 -12.15 -18.20 24.78
N SER A 63 -13.34 -17.68 24.53
CA SER A 63 -13.85 -17.34 23.20
C SER A 63 -12.97 -16.29 22.52
N THR A 64 -12.74 -15.14 23.18
CA THR A 64 -11.88 -14.07 22.65
C THR A 64 -10.41 -14.49 22.55
N LEU A 65 -9.89 -15.22 23.53
CA LEU A 65 -8.52 -15.73 23.51
C LEU A 65 -8.29 -16.66 22.32
N LEU A 66 -9.19 -17.63 22.11
CA LEU A 66 -9.09 -18.57 21.00
C LEU A 66 -9.29 -17.89 19.65
N ALA A 67 -10.20 -16.92 19.54
CA ALA A 67 -10.33 -16.10 18.34
C ALA A 67 -9.02 -15.36 18.02
N GLY A 68 -8.38 -14.76 19.02
CA GLY A 68 -7.07 -14.10 18.89
C GLY A 68 -5.94 -15.06 18.51
N VAL A 69 -5.89 -16.26 19.11
CA VAL A 69 -4.91 -17.30 18.77
C VAL A 69 -5.10 -17.80 17.33
N CYS A 70 -6.34 -18.04 16.92
CA CYS A 70 -6.69 -18.42 15.54
C CYS A 70 -6.25 -17.34 14.55
N GLY A 71 -6.57 -16.07 14.83
CA GLY A 71 -6.12 -14.93 14.03
C GLY A 71 -4.60 -14.82 13.94
N PHE A 72 -3.89 -14.98 15.07
CA PHE A 72 -2.44 -14.98 15.13
C PHE A 72 -1.81 -16.05 14.23
N PHE A 73 -2.27 -17.31 14.34
CA PHE A 73 -1.75 -18.39 13.50
C PHE A 73 -2.15 -18.24 12.03
N LEU A 74 -3.34 -17.73 11.74
CA LEU A 74 -3.76 -17.42 10.38
C LEU A 74 -2.82 -16.41 9.72
N VAL A 75 -2.53 -15.30 10.42
CA VAL A 75 -1.58 -14.29 9.93
C VAL A 75 -0.18 -14.88 9.79
N LEU A 76 0.30 -15.65 10.78
CA LEU A 76 1.62 -16.25 10.75
C LEU A 76 1.78 -17.24 9.59
N ILE A 77 0.80 -18.12 9.38
CA ILE A 77 0.78 -19.09 8.29
C ILE A 77 0.73 -18.38 6.95
N THR A 78 -0.18 -17.41 6.77
CA THR A 78 -0.28 -16.65 5.52
C THR A 78 1.00 -15.87 5.22
N ALA A 79 1.57 -15.18 6.21
CA ALA A 79 2.84 -14.47 6.03
C ALA A 79 3.99 -15.44 5.70
N TYR A 80 4.01 -16.62 6.34
CA TYR A 80 5.03 -17.64 6.10
C TYR A 80 4.89 -18.26 4.70
N THR A 81 3.68 -18.58 4.24
CA THR A 81 3.43 -19.15 2.89
C THR A 81 3.72 -18.13 1.79
N ILE A 82 3.35 -16.86 1.99
CA ILE A 82 3.76 -15.76 1.11
C ILE A 82 5.28 -15.65 1.12
N GLY A 83 5.92 -15.69 2.30
CA GLY A 83 7.37 -15.69 2.42
C GLY A 83 8.02 -16.83 1.64
N LEU A 84 7.51 -18.05 1.75
CA LEU A 84 8.03 -19.21 1.03
C LEU A 84 7.88 -19.11 -0.50
N THR A 85 6.80 -18.50 -0.98
CA THR A 85 6.54 -18.38 -2.43
C THR A 85 7.21 -17.15 -3.04
N ALA A 86 7.27 -16.05 -2.30
CA ALA A 86 7.86 -14.78 -2.73
C ALA A 86 9.38 -14.70 -2.53
N THR A 87 9.93 -15.48 -1.59
CA THR A 87 11.37 -15.47 -1.25
C THR A 87 12.04 -16.82 -1.54
N LYS A 88 13.34 -16.80 -1.86
CA LYS A 88 14.08 -17.98 -2.29
C LYS A 88 14.63 -18.81 -1.11
N PRO A 89 14.72 -20.16 -1.22
CA PRO A 89 15.43 -21.00 -0.24
C PRO A 89 16.90 -20.58 -0.04
N ARG A 90 17.34 -20.58 1.21
CA ARG A 90 18.71 -20.21 1.62
C ARG A 90 19.72 -21.22 1.05
N GLY A 91 20.43 -20.88 -0.03
CA GLY A 91 21.57 -21.65 -0.55
C GLY A 91 21.67 -21.85 -2.06
N GLU A 92 20.63 -21.57 -2.84
CA GLU A 92 20.71 -21.73 -4.31
C GLU A 92 21.32 -20.50 -5.02
N LYS A 93 22.21 -20.72 -6.00
CA LYS A 93 22.75 -19.67 -6.89
C LYS A 93 21.62 -18.90 -7.61
N VAL A 94 21.67 -17.59 -7.53
CA VAL A 94 20.53 -16.71 -7.85
C VAL A 94 20.48 -16.41 -9.35
N ASN A 95 19.31 -16.60 -9.97
CA ASN A 95 18.92 -15.71 -11.06
C ASN A 95 18.31 -14.46 -10.42
N ASN A 96 19.15 -13.45 -10.20
CA ASN A 96 18.98 -12.32 -9.27
C ASN A 96 17.79 -11.38 -9.53
N LYS A 97 16.83 -11.73 -10.39
CA LYS A 97 15.68 -10.87 -10.71
C LYS A 97 14.29 -11.48 -10.44
N LYS A 98 14.19 -12.75 -9.99
CA LYS A 98 12.89 -13.46 -9.92
C LYS A 98 12.21 -13.51 -8.53
N HIS A 99 12.95 -13.36 -7.43
CA HIS A 99 12.41 -13.45 -6.06
C HIS A 99 12.83 -12.26 -5.19
N LEU A 100 11.97 -11.88 -4.24
CA LEU A 100 12.23 -10.84 -3.25
C LEU A 100 13.14 -11.37 -2.15
N THR A 101 14.04 -10.53 -1.68
CA THR A 101 14.87 -10.78 -0.49
C THR A 101 14.20 -10.19 0.75
N ALA A 102 14.67 -10.59 1.94
CA ALA A 102 14.19 -9.99 3.20
C ALA A 102 14.44 -8.46 3.25
N GLN A 103 15.50 -7.98 2.58
CA GLN A 103 15.80 -6.56 2.48
C GLN A 103 14.79 -5.84 1.58
N ASP A 104 14.36 -6.46 0.48
CA ASP A 104 13.32 -5.91 -0.38
C ASP A 104 12.00 -5.77 0.37
N VAL A 105 11.60 -6.79 1.15
CA VAL A 105 10.40 -6.75 1.98
C VAL A 105 10.49 -5.66 3.05
N ALA A 106 11.64 -5.51 3.70
CA ALA A 106 11.85 -4.45 4.68
C ALA A 106 11.76 -3.05 4.03
N LEU A 107 12.34 -2.85 2.85
CA LEU A 107 12.21 -1.60 2.10
C LEU A 107 10.78 -1.33 1.67
N VAL A 108 10.04 -2.34 1.21
CA VAL A 108 8.60 -2.19 0.93
C VAL A 108 7.87 -1.67 2.16
N GLY A 109 8.15 -2.20 3.36
CA GLY A 109 7.57 -1.69 4.60
C GLY A 109 7.88 -0.20 4.87
N VAL A 110 9.14 0.21 4.68
CA VAL A 110 9.55 1.62 4.84
C VAL A 110 8.87 2.53 3.81
N PHE A 111 8.81 2.11 2.54
CA PHE A 111 8.17 2.87 1.48
C PHE A 111 6.64 2.87 1.61
N CYS A 112 6.01 1.83 2.15
CA CYS A 112 4.59 1.87 2.53
C CYS A 112 4.33 2.96 3.58
N ALA A 113 5.18 3.05 4.61
CA ALA A 113 5.05 4.10 5.62
C ALA A 113 5.22 5.49 5.00
N LEU A 114 6.22 5.67 4.13
CA LEU A 114 6.42 6.91 3.39
C LEU A 114 5.20 7.27 2.52
N TRP A 115 4.66 6.29 1.77
CA TRP A 115 3.46 6.45 0.94
C TRP A 115 2.30 7.00 1.76
N VAL A 116 2.02 6.36 2.90
CA VAL A 116 0.90 6.71 3.78
C VAL A 116 1.08 8.12 4.32
N VAL A 117 2.26 8.45 4.85
CA VAL A 117 2.54 9.79 5.38
C VAL A 117 2.36 10.86 4.29
N LEU A 118 2.93 10.64 3.10
CA LEU A 118 2.80 11.61 2.01
C LEU A 118 1.34 11.75 1.56
N ASN A 119 0.58 10.67 1.42
CA ASN A 119 -0.81 10.75 1.00
C ASN A 119 -1.75 11.32 2.07
N LEU A 120 -1.45 11.18 3.37
CA LEU A 120 -2.25 11.77 4.44
C LEU A 120 -1.95 13.26 4.65
N TYR A 121 -0.71 13.69 4.46
CA TYR A 121 -0.28 15.06 4.81
C TYR A 121 0.05 15.92 3.60
N VAL A 122 0.71 15.38 2.57
CA VAL A 122 1.12 16.14 1.37
C VAL A 122 0.04 16.11 0.30
N GLY A 123 -0.61 14.96 0.07
CA GLY A 123 -1.70 14.82 -0.89
C GLY A 123 -2.80 15.88 -0.76
N PRO A 124 -3.41 16.07 0.43
CA PRO A 124 -4.47 17.05 0.64
C PRO A 124 -4.04 18.50 0.44
N LEU A 125 -2.75 18.82 0.64
CA LEU A 125 -2.25 20.18 0.45
C LEU A 125 -2.45 20.66 -0.99
N GLY A 126 -2.43 19.75 -1.98
CA GLY A 126 -2.65 20.12 -3.37
C GLY A 126 -4.02 20.76 -3.57
N PHE A 127 -5.05 20.16 -2.95
CA PHE A 127 -6.40 20.68 -2.97
C PHE A 127 -6.56 21.92 -2.07
N GLN A 128 -5.94 21.94 -0.90
CA GLN A 128 -6.05 23.06 0.04
C GLN A 128 -5.38 24.34 -0.51
N LEU A 129 -4.24 24.22 -1.19
CA LEU A 129 -3.47 25.36 -1.69
C LEU A 129 -3.91 25.80 -3.08
N TRP A 130 -4.15 24.85 -3.99
CA TRP A 130 -4.38 25.15 -5.41
C TRP A 130 -5.70 24.62 -5.95
N ARG A 131 -6.47 23.87 -5.15
CA ARG A 131 -7.69 23.17 -5.60
C ARG A 131 -7.43 22.17 -6.72
N LEU A 132 -6.23 21.55 -6.74
CA LEU A 132 -5.82 20.58 -7.76
C LEU A 132 -5.25 19.29 -7.12
N PRO A 133 -5.50 18.11 -7.71
CA PRO A 133 -4.98 16.82 -7.25
C PRO A 133 -3.47 16.60 -7.49
N ILE A 134 -2.67 17.65 -7.72
CA ILE A 134 -1.28 17.49 -8.18
C ILE A 134 -0.40 16.80 -7.12
N LEU A 135 -0.63 17.08 -5.83
CA LEU A 135 0.22 16.55 -4.77
C LEU A 135 -0.08 15.10 -4.37
N CYS A 136 -1.26 14.53 -4.69
CA CYS A 136 -1.50 13.10 -4.48
C CYS A 136 -0.74 12.26 -5.50
N ASP A 137 -0.69 12.69 -6.76
CA ASP A 137 0.14 12.03 -7.79
C ASP A 137 1.63 12.13 -7.44
N PHE A 138 2.10 13.32 -7.02
CA PHE A 138 3.46 13.47 -6.53
C PHE A 138 3.75 12.48 -5.38
N SER A 139 2.88 12.41 -4.37
CA SER A 139 3.06 11.53 -3.21
C SER A 139 3.17 10.06 -3.61
N ALA A 140 2.31 9.62 -4.54
CA ALA A 140 2.34 8.28 -5.10
C ALA A 140 3.64 8.01 -5.87
N PHE A 141 3.91 8.78 -6.93
CA PHE A 141 5.03 8.49 -7.83
C PHE A 141 6.39 8.79 -7.24
N PHE A 142 6.51 9.75 -6.32
CA PHE A 142 7.73 9.94 -5.52
C PHE A 142 8.12 8.65 -4.81
N THR A 143 7.14 7.99 -4.19
CA THR A 143 7.37 6.75 -3.46
C THR A 143 7.62 5.56 -4.41
N LEU A 144 6.84 5.42 -5.50
CA LEU A 144 7.05 4.32 -6.47
C LEU A 144 8.42 4.39 -7.17
N LEU A 145 8.85 5.59 -7.54
CA LEU A 145 10.14 5.81 -8.19
C LEU A 145 11.28 5.48 -7.22
N LEU A 146 11.20 5.93 -5.95
CA LEU A 146 12.22 5.62 -4.95
C LEU A 146 12.28 4.14 -4.61
N THR A 147 11.14 3.46 -4.42
CA THR A 147 11.15 2.02 -4.11
C THR A 147 11.70 1.22 -5.29
N THR A 148 11.29 1.52 -6.52
CA THR A 148 11.81 0.85 -7.72
C THR A 148 13.30 1.11 -7.91
N TRP A 149 13.77 2.33 -7.66
CA TRP A 149 15.20 2.64 -7.71
C TRP A 149 16.01 1.89 -6.64
N ALA A 150 15.48 1.81 -5.41
CA ALA A 150 16.16 1.21 -4.27
C ALA A 150 16.27 -0.32 -4.39
N THR A 151 15.21 -0.98 -4.86
CA THR A 151 15.12 -2.45 -4.95
C THR A 151 15.51 -2.98 -6.33
N GLY A 152 15.13 -2.28 -7.40
CA GLY A 152 15.24 -2.78 -8.77
C GLY A 152 14.47 -4.09 -9.01
N ARG A 153 13.44 -4.39 -8.20
CA ARG A 153 12.70 -5.66 -8.23
C ARG A 153 11.23 -5.46 -8.62
N PHE A 154 10.77 -6.33 -9.52
CA PHE A 154 9.35 -6.46 -9.85
C PHE A 154 8.52 -6.81 -8.62
N GLY A 155 7.34 -6.21 -8.52
CA GLY A 155 6.38 -6.43 -7.45
C GLY A 155 6.52 -5.44 -6.30
N THR A 156 7.69 -4.82 -6.10
CA THR A 156 7.91 -3.92 -4.95
C THR A 156 7.09 -2.64 -5.04
N ALA A 157 6.99 -2.03 -6.23
CA ALA A 157 6.15 -0.86 -6.45
C ALA A 157 4.65 -1.20 -6.32
N SER A 158 4.22 -2.35 -6.85
CA SER A 158 2.84 -2.83 -6.68
C SER A 158 2.50 -3.04 -5.21
N MET A 159 3.37 -3.70 -4.45
CA MET A 159 3.16 -3.92 -3.02
C MET A 159 3.05 -2.60 -2.24
N VAL A 160 3.96 -1.64 -2.51
CA VAL A 160 3.91 -0.32 -1.87
C VAL A 160 2.60 0.40 -2.19
N GLY A 161 2.20 0.43 -3.45
CA GLY A 161 0.95 1.09 -3.87
C GLY A 161 -0.30 0.42 -3.29
N ILE A 162 -0.40 -0.91 -3.32
CA ILE A 162 -1.56 -1.65 -2.80
C ILE A 162 -1.66 -1.50 -1.29
N ILE A 163 -0.58 -1.80 -0.55
CA ILE A 163 -0.59 -1.75 0.92
C ILE A 163 -0.80 -0.31 1.38
N GLY A 164 -0.09 0.65 0.78
CA GLY A 164 -0.24 2.07 1.08
C GLY A 164 -1.66 2.58 0.82
N ALA A 165 -2.25 2.22 -0.31
CA ALA A 165 -3.63 2.58 -0.65
C ALA A 165 -4.64 1.99 0.33
N ILE A 166 -4.50 0.71 0.72
CA ILE A 166 -5.37 0.07 1.72
C ILE A 166 -5.29 0.81 3.06
N ILE A 167 -4.08 1.13 3.53
CA ILE A 167 -3.91 1.83 4.81
C ILE A 167 -4.56 3.22 4.75
N VAL A 168 -4.31 4.00 3.68
CA VAL A 168 -4.93 5.34 3.55
C VAL A 168 -6.45 5.25 3.42
N LEU A 169 -6.96 4.25 2.67
CA LEU A 169 -8.38 3.97 2.55
C LEU A 169 -9.01 3.71 3.92
N MET A 170 -8.38 2.88 4.76
CA MET A 170 -8.86 2.57 6.11
C MET A 170 -8.79 3.78 7.04
N LEU A 171 -7.75 4.60 6.95
CA LEU A 171 -7.55 5.74 7.85
C LEU A 171 -8.41 6.97 7.49
N ARG A 172 -8.82 7.13 6.23
CA ARG A 172 -9.55 8.33 5.76
C ARG A 172 -10.77 8.04 4.90
N SER A 173 -11.25 6.80 4.86
CA SER A 173 -12.39 6.38 4.02
C SER A 173 -12.31 6.97 2.61
N SER A 174 -11.14 6.90 1.98
CA SER A 174 -10.78 7.60 0.74
C SER A 174 -10.76 6.66 -0.47
N PRO A 175 -11.90 6.38 -1.12
CA PRO A 175 -12.04 5.32 -2.13
C PRO A 175 -11.23 5.56 -3.41
N HIS A 176 -10.89 6.82 -3.72
CA HIS A 176 -10.03 7.17 -4.85
C HIS A 176 -8.62 6.54 -4.77
N MET A 177 -8.20 6.08 -3.59
CA MET A 177 -6.94 5.32 -3.41
C MET A 177 -6.89 4.03 -4.25
N ILE A 178 -8.04 3.46 -4.64
CA ILE A 178 -8.11 2.31 -5.54
C ILE A 178 -7.49 2.64 -6.90
N GLY A 179 -7.71 3.85 -7.42
CA GLY A 179 -7.10 4.29 -8.68
C GLY A 179 -5.58 4.35 -8.61
N PHE A 180 -5.02 4.78 -7.46
CA PHE A 180 -3.59 4.78 -7.22
C PHE A 180 -2.99 3.38 -7.02
N ALA A 181 -3.74 2.45 -6.41
CA ALA A 181 -3.30 1.06 -6.30
C ALA A 181 -3.19 0.40 -7.69
N LEU A 182 -4.19 0.61 -8.55
CA LEU A 182 -4.19 0.08 -9.92
C LEU A 182 -3.08 0.71 -10.78
N SER A 183 -2.82 2.01 -10.62
CA SER A 183 -1.72 2.66 -11.32
C SER A 183 -0.35 2.18 -10.85
N ALA A 184 -0.19 1.84 -9.58
CA ALA A 184 1.05 1.23 -9.07
C ALA A 184 1.34 -0.13 -9.71
N ILE A 185 0.30 -0.96 -9.93
CA ILE A 185 0.42 -2.23 -10.64
C ILE A 185 0.84 -2.00 -12.09
N LEU A 186 0.20 -1.06 -12.79
CA LEU A 186 0.57 -0.71 -14.16
C LEU A 186 2.02 -0.19 -14.24
N PHE A 187 2.40 0.70 -13.34
CA PHE A 187 3.75 1.27 -13.27
C PHE A 187 4.80 0.16 -13.13
N ASP A 188 4.60 -0.77 -12.19
CA ASP A 188 5.49 -1.89 -11.95
C ASP A 188 5.61 -2.82 -13.17
N ALA A 189 4.48 -3.07 -13.86
CA ALA A 189 4.46 -3.85 -15.10
C ALA A 189 5.23 -3.15 -16.24
N LEU A 190 5.03 -1.84 -16.43
CA LEU A 190 5.73 -1.06 -17.47
C LEU A 190 7.24 -0.98 -17.22
N MET A 191 7.66 -0.91 -15.96
CA MET A 191 9.07 -0.90 -15.57
C MET A 191 9.82 -2.20 -15.90
N PHE A 192 9.12 -3.27 -16.25
CA PHE A 192 9.73 -4.49 -16.76
C PHE A 192 10.57 -4.26 -18.03
N ALA A 193 10.20 -3.27 -18.87
CA ALA A 193 10.92 -2.93 -20.10
C ALA A 193 12.36 -2.42 -19.87
N SER A 194 12.63 -1.84 -18.69
CA SER A 194 13.97 -1.43 -18.24
C SER A 194 14.53 -2.38 -17.16
N LYS A 195 13.89 -3.53 -16.94
CA LYS A 195 14.22 -4.45 -15.84
C LYS A 195 14.28 -3.74 -14.48
N HIS A 196 13.37 -2.79 -14.28
CA HIS A 196 13.23 -1.97 -13.06
C HIS A 196 14.44 -1.08 -12.76
N GLU A 197 15.30 -0.84 -13.75
CA GLU A 197 16.45 0.05 -13.58
C GLU A 197 16.06 1.49 -13.90
N ILE A 198 16.19 2.38 -12.91
CA ILE A 198 16.08 3.83 -13.06
C ILE A 198 17.50 4.40 -13.12
N ASN A 199 17.94 4.92 -14.26
CA ASN A 199 19.25 5.53 -14.45
C ASN A 199 19.23 6.46 -15.71
N PRO A 200 20.25 7.31 -15.94
CA PRO A 200 20.19 8.32 -17.00
C PRO A 200 20.37 7.77 -18.42
N LYS A 201 20.50 6.44 -18.62
CA LYS A 201 20.59 5.88 -19.98
C LYS A 201 19.27 6.17 -20.73
N PRO A 202 19.31 6.58 -22.01
CA PRO A 202 18.13 7.02 -22.74
C PRO A 202 16.95 6.04 -22.69
N LYS A 203 17.23 4.73 -22.84
CA LYS A 203 16.21 3.69 -22.74
C LYS A 203 15.53 3.66 -21.37
N HIS A 204 16.31 3.69 -20.30
CA HIS A 204 15.78 3.55 -18.93
C HIS A 204 15.04 4.81 -18.50
N LEU A 205 15.56 5.97 -18.87
CA LEU A 205 14.90 7.25 -18.66
C LEU A 205 13.57 7.30 -19.42
N ALA A 206 13.54 6.93 -20.70
CA ALA A 206 12.32 6.88 -21.49
C ALA A 206 11.28 5.93 -20.90
N THR A 207 11.68 4.71 -20.48
CA THR A 207 10.79 3.78 -19.79
C THR A 207 10.26 4.36 -18.48
N THR A 208 11.11 5.01 -17.68
CA THR A 208 10.71 5.59 -16.39
C THR A 208 9.70 6.72 -16.58
N ILE A 209 9.94 7.59 -17.57
CA ILE A 209 9.01 8.68 -17.92
C ILE A 209 7.68 8.09 -18.39
N PHE A 210 7.72 7.18 -19.36
CA PHE A 210 6.53 6.54 -19.93
C PHE A 210 5.73 5.79 -18.86
N ALA A 211 6.38 4.95 -18.06
CA ALA A 211 5.73 4.20 -16.99
C ALA A 211 5.03 5.13 -15.99
N THR A 212 5.69 6.23 -15.60
CA THR A 212 5.13 7.19 -14.64
C THR A 212 3.96 7.96 -15.23
N THR A 213 4.11 8.56 -16.41
CA THR A 213 3.07 9.41 -17.00
C THR A 213 1.84 8.61 -17.42
N THR A 214 2.02 7.42 -18.01
CA THR A 214 0.91 6.54 -18.38
C THR A 214 0.17 6.02 -17.14
N SER A 215 0.89 5.67 -16.08
CA SER A 215 0.25 5.19 -14.84
C SER A 215 -0.47 6.33 -14.11
N ALA A 216 0.11 7.53 -14.06
CA ALA A 216 -0.53 8.70 -13.47
C ALA A 216 -1.79 9.09 -14.24
N TYR A 217 -1.72 9.09 -15.57
CA TYR A 217 -2.88 9.29 -16.43
C TYR A 217 -3.98 8.26 -16.14
N LEU A 218 -3.62 6.98 -16.06
CA LEU A 218 -4.58 5.92 -15.73
C LEU A 218 -5.22 6.13 -14.35
N ALA A 219 -4.43 6.52 -13.34
CA ALA A 219 -4.96 6.84 -12.01
C ALA A 219 -6.03 7.93 -12.11
N GLY A 220 -5.71 9.02 -12.81
CA GLY A 220 -6.65 10.10 -13.08
C GLY A 220 -7.90 9.59 -13.78
N VAL A 221 -7.80 8.87 -14.89
CA VAL A 221 -8.97 8.34 -15.62
C VAL A 221 -9.86 7.49 -14.72
N ILE A 222 -9.30 6.55 -13.95
CA ILE A 222 -10.06 5.68 -13.03
C ILE A 222 -10.74 6.53 -11.94
N ILE A 223 -10.01 7.47 -11.33
CA ILE A 223 -10.55 8.37 -10.30
C ILE A 223 -11.66 9.25 -10.86
N GLY A 224 -11.47 9.79 -12.07
CA GLY A 224 -12.43 10.65 -12.74
C GLY A 224 -13.72 9.94 -13.10
N ILE A 225 -13.65 8.67 -13.52
CA ILE A 225 -14.83 7.88 -13.90
C ILE A 225 -15.59 7.38 -12.66
N PHE A 226 -14.88 6.78 -11.70
CA PHE A 226 -15.52 6.00 -10.63
C PHE A 226 -15.60 6.72 -9.28
N PHE A 227 -14.82 7.78 -9.06
CA PHE A 227 -14.65 8.40 -7.75
C PHE A 227 -14.83 9.93 -7.76
N SER A 228 -15.38 10.51 -8.83
CA SER A 228 -15.64 11.96 -8.97
C SER A 228 -17.05 12.40 -8.54
N ASN A 229 -17.87 11.48 -8.03
CA ASN A 229 -19.28 11.70 -7.67
C ASN A 229 -20.14 12.26 -8.82
N LYS A 230 -19.72 12.02 -10.08
CA LYS A 230 -20.48 12.34 -11.29
C LYS A 230 -21.25 11.10 -11.78
N THR A 231 -22.34 11.31 -12.50
CA THR A 231 -23.07 10.22 -13.16
C THR A 231 -22.20 9.58 -14.24
N LEU A 232 -22.33 8.26 -14.42
CA LEU A 232 -21.59 7.54 -15.44
C LEU A 232 -22.23 7.76 -16.81
N GLU A 233 -21.81 8.83 -17.46
CA GLU A 233 -22.24 9.23 -18.80
C GLU A 233 -21.02 9.55 -19.68
N TRP A 234 -21.24 9.64 -20.99
CA TRP A 234 -20.17 9.94 -21.94
C TRP A 234 -19.42 11.23 -21.62
N ALA A 235 -20.11 12.27 -21.14
CA ALA A 235 -19.48 13.52 -20.73
C ALA A 235 -18.49 13.33 -19.56
N THR A 236 -18.80 12.46 -18.59
CA THR A 236 -17.90 12.14 -17.46
C THR A 236 -16.68 11.37 -17.94
N ILE A 237 -16.87 10.41 -18.85
CA ILE A 237 -15.78 9.63 -19.44
C ILE A 237 -14.86 10.55 -20.26
N GLU A 238 -15.43 11.39 -21.11
CA GLU A 238 -14.69 12.36 -21.92
C GLU A 238 -13.89 13.32 -21.03
N TRP A 239 -14.51 13.90 -20.00
CA TRP A 239 -13.83 14.75 -19.03
C TRP A 239 -12.69 14.00 -18.31
N ALA A 240 -12.92 12.74 -17.92
CA ALA A 240 -11.90 11.93 -17.28
C ALA A 240 -10.70 11.66 -18.20
N LEU A 241 -10.95 11.40 -19.49
CA LEU A 241 -9.92 11.12 -20.48
C LEU A 241 -9.15 12.38 -20.92
N THR A 242 -9.84 13.51 -21.07
CA THR A 242 -9.28 14.72 -21.71
C THR A 242 -8.74 15.74 -20.71
N PHE A 243 -9.33 15.83 -19.52
CA PHE A 243 -8.96 16.84 -18.54
C PHE A 243 -8.39 16.21 -17.27
N TRP A 244 -9.16 15.35 -16.62
CA TRP A 244 -8.79 14.85 -15.29
C TRP A 244 -7.57 13.91 -15.35
N GLY A 245 -7.54 12.98 -16.30
CA GLY A 245 -6.38 12.13 -16.56
C GLY A 245 -5.12 12.92 -16.91
N VAL A 246 -5.27 13.99 -17.71
CA VAL A 246 -4.13 14.87 -18.07
C VAL A 246 -3.59 15.61 -16.85
N LEU A 247 -4.46 16.07 -15.96
CA LEU A 247 -4.04 16.74 -14.73
C LEU A 247 -3.22 15.81 -13.81
N HIS A 248 -3.64 14.56 -13.69
CA HIS A 248 -2.89 13.54 -12.94
C HIS A 248 -1.56 13.19 -13.63
N LEU A 249 -1.53 13.12 -14.97
CA LEU A 249 -0.29 12.98 -15.74
C LEU A 249 0.72 14.08 -15.40
N LEU A 250 0.27 15.35 -15.30
CA LEU A 250 1.13 16.46 -14.89
C LEU A 250 1.65 16.29 -13.45
N GLY A 251 0.82 15.78 -12.54
CA GLY A 251 1.25 15.39 -11.20
C GLY A 251 2.32 14.28 -11.21
N GLY A 252 2.21 13.30 -12.11
CA GLY A 252 3.25 12.29 -12.36
C GLY A 252 4.55 12.90 -12.89
N ILE A 253 4.47 13.89 -13.80
CA ILE A 253 5.63 14.66 -14.28
C ILE A 253 6.31 15.41 -13.14
N LEU A 254 5.54 16.02 -12.24
CA LEU A 254 6.10 16.65 -11.04
C LEU A 254 6.83 15.63 -10.17
N GLY A 255 6.25 14.44 -10.01
CA GLY A 255 6.90 13.28 -9.37
C GLY A 255 8.27 12.97 -9.98
N LEU A 256 8.37 12.87 -11.31
CA LEU A 256 9.64 12.66 -12.01
C LEU A 256 10.64 13.81 -11.77
N ALA A 257 10.17 15.04 -11.94
CA ALA A 257 11.00 16.25 -11.86
C ALA A 257 11.66 16.41 -10.49
N ILE A 258 11.02 15.96 -9.43
CA ILE A 258 11.56 16.00 -8.06
C ILE A 258 12.35 14.72 -7.75
N THR A 259 11.82 13.54 -8.10
CA THR A 259 12.40 12.27 -7.64
C THR A 259 13.70 11.93 -8.34
N LEU A 260 13.85 12.22 -9.64
CA LEU A 260 15.08 11.91 -10.37
C LEU A 260 16.30 12.69 -9.82
N PRO A 261 16.21 14.01 -9.52
CA PRO A 261 17.26 14.71 -8.80
C PRO A 261 17.55 14.14 -7.41
N VAL A 262 16.52 13.76 -6.65
CA VAL A 262 16.70 13.12 -5.32
C VAL A 262 17.47 11.82 -5.45
N ILE A 263 17.11 10.96 -6.41
CA ILE A 263 17.85 9.75 -6.74
C ILE A 263 19.32 10.08 -7.07
N GLY A 264 19.58 11.07 -7.93
CA GLY A 264 20.94 11.48 -8.26
C GLY A 264 21.73 12.00 -7.05
N ALA A 265 21.08 12.72 -6.13
CA ALA A 265 21.71 13.16 -4.89
C ALA A 265 22.06 11.99 -3.96
N LEU A 266 21.15 11.01 -3.81
CA LEU A 266 21.38 9.80 -3.03
C LEU A 266 22.54 8.97 -3.62
N GLU A 267 22.63 8.85 -4.93
CA GLU A 267 23.74 8.18 -5.61
C GLU A 267 25.07 8.89 -5.39
N LYS A 268 25.08 10.23 -5.49
CA LYS A 268 26.27 11.04 -5.20
C LYS A 268 26.71 10.91 -3.74
N ALA A 269 25.76 10.75 -2.82
CA ALA A 269 26.00 10.44 -1.41
C ALA A 269 26.42 8.98 -1.16
N LYS A 270 26.61 8.16 -2.21
CA LYS A 270 26.98 6.74 -2.14
C LYS A 270 25.97 5.88 -1.37
N VAL A 271 24.69 6.29 -1.34
CA VAL A 271 23.60 5.44 -0.85
C VAL A 271 23.54 4.22 -1.77
N ARG A 272 23.89 3.05 -1.24
CA ARG A 272 23.93 1.83 -2.02
C ARG A 272 22.51 1.39 -2.35
N ARG A 273 22.24 1.21 -3.64
CA ARG A 273 21.08 0.43 -4.10
C ARG A 273 21.24 -1.00 -3.58
N ILE A 274 20.14 -1.65 -3.22
CA ILE A 274 20.15 -3.08 -2.92
C ILE A 274 20.07 -3.84 -4.25
N ILE A 275 21.11 -3.68 -5.08
CA ILE A 275 21.34 -4.62 -6.16
C ILE A 275 21.96 -5.80 -5.47
N SER A 276 21.15 -6.83 -5.18
CA SER A 276 21.67 -8.13 -4.78
C SER A 276 22.86 -8.47 -5.67
N ALA A 277 24.03 -8.61 -5.05
CA ALA A 277 25.24 -9.08 -5.71
C ALA A 277 24.98 -10.42 -6.41
#